data_AF-A0A3D2L679-F1
#
_entry.id   AF-A0A3D2L679-F1
#
_cell.length_a   1.000
_cell.length_b   1.000
_cell.length_c   1.000
_cell.angle_alpha   90.00
_cell.angle_beta   90.00
_cell.angle_gamma   90.00
#
_symmetry.space_group_name_H-M   'P 1'
#
loop_
_entity.id
_entity.type
_entity.pdbx_description
1 polymer ?
#
loop_
_entity_poly.entity_id
_entity_poly.type
_entity_poly.pdbx_seq_one_letter_code
_entity_poly.pdbx_strand_id
1 'polypeptide(L)' 'MADLFENPAGLDGFEFIEFSAPEKGHLEAVFELIGFTKIARHRTKDVELWR' A
#
# COMPACT_ATOMS: atom_id res chain seq x y z
N MET A 1 22.95 15.06 -12.05
CA MET A 1 22.20 16.17 -11.44
C MET A 1 22.35 16.00 -9.95
N ALA A 2 22.93 16.97 -9.25
CA ALA A 2 22.99 16.92 -7.80
C ALA A 2 21.55 17.01 -7.27
N ASP A 3 21.22 16.19 -6.27
CA ASP A 3 19.95 16.29 -5.56
C ASP A 3 19.76 17.73 -5.08
N LEU A 4 18.60 18.30 -5.37
CA LEU A 4 18.32 19.73 -5.12
C LEU A 4 18.28 20.06 -3.61
N PHE A 5 18.18 19.02 -2.76
CA PHE A 5 18.06 19.11 -1.31
C PHE A 5 18.79 17.93 -0.63
N GLU A 6 19.34 18.16 0.57
CA GLU A 6 19.88 17.07 1.38
C GLU A 6 18.74 16.16 1.87
N ASN A 7 18.96 14.84 1.82
CA ASN A 7 18.04 13.82 2.34
C ASN A 7 18.63 13.18 3.63
N PRO A 8 18.63 13.90 4.76
CA PRO A 8 19.28 13.42 5.99
C PRO A 8 18.60 12.18 6.59
N ALA A 9 17.32 11.95 6.25
CA ALA A 9 16.58 10.77 6.69
C ALA A 9 16.76 9.56 5.75
N GLY A 10 17.40 9.74 4.58
CA GLY A 10 17.62 8.66 3.62
C GLY A 10 16.33 8.07 3.04
N LEU A 11 15.30 8.88 2.84
CA LEU A 11 14.03 8.43 2.26
C LEU A 11 14.21 7.96 0.81
N ASP A 12 13.69 6.78 0.47
CA ASP A 12 13.75 6.16 -0.87
C ASP A 12 12.34 5.73 -1.32
N GLY A 13 11.47 6.73 -1.52
CA GLY A 13 10.10 6.51 -1.94
C GLY A 13 9.15 6.06 -0.82
N PHE A 14 8.03 5.45 -1.22
CA PHE A 14 6.99 4.94 -0.32
C PHE A 14 7.04 3.41 -0.28
N GLU A 15 7.15 2.85 0.92
CA GLU A 15 7.14 1.39 1.10
C GLU A 15 5.74 0.79 0.87
N PHE A 16 4.69 1.46 1.34
CA PHE A 16 3.31 1.02 1.16
C PHE A 16 2.32 2.18 1.32
N ILE A 17 1.07 1.93 0.89
CA ILE A 17 -0.08 2.80 1.13
C ILE A 17 -1.15 1.96 1.83
N GLU A 18 -1.70 2.47 2.93
CA GLU A 18 -2.80 1.81 3.64
C GLU A 18 -4.13 2.48 3.27
N PHE A 19 -5.11 1.65 2.89
CA PHE A 19 -6.47 2.09 2.60
C PHE A 19 -7.43 1.54 3.66
N SER A 20 -8.40 2.35 4.07
CA SER A 20 -9.48 1.94 4.97
C SER A 20 -10.82 2.44 4.45
N ALA A 21 -11.86 1.64 4.65
CA ALA A 21 -13.23 1.94 4.25
C ALA A 21 -14.22 1.45 5.31
N PRO A 22 -15.40 2.09 5.46
CA PRO A 22 -16.43 1.63 6.39
C PRO A 22 -16.98 0.23 6.03
N GLU A 23 -17.03 -0.07 4.74
CA GLU A 23 -17.57 -1.31 4.19
C GLU A 23 -16.54 -2.00 3.30
N LYS A 24 -16.45 -3.32 3.45
CA LYS A 24 -15.56 -4.18 2.66
C LYS A 24 -16.08 -4.43 1.25
N GLY A 25 -15.17 -4.79 0.35
CA GLY A 25 -15.46 -5.21 -1.02
C GLY A 25 -15.26 -4.10 -2.06
N HIS A 26 -15.33 -2.84 -1.66
CA HIS A 26 -15.17 -1.70 -2.57
C HIS A 26 -13.75 -1.56 -3.10
N LEU A 27 -12.76 -1.73 -2.23
CA LEU A 27 -11.35 -1.51 -2.56
C LEU A 27 -10.76 -2.72 -3.28
N GLU A 28 -11.14 -3.92 -2.86
CA GLU A 28 -10.69 -5.20 -3.40
C GLU A 28 -10.96 -5.30 -4.91
N ALA A 29 -12.17 -4.90 -5.35
CA ALA A 29 -12.52 -4.86 -6.77
C ALA A 29 -11.63 -3.89 -7.58
N VAL A 30 -11.26 -2.74 -7.00
CA VAL A 30 -10.38 -1.77 -7.66
C VAL A 30 -8.94 -2.28 -7.73
N PHE A 31 -8.45 -2.91 -6.67
CA PHE A 31 -7.11 -3.50 -6.63
C PHE A 31 -6.94 -4.58 -7.71
N GLU A 32 -7.92 -5.47 -7.85
CA GLU A 32 -7.91 -6.48 -8.92
C GLU A 32 -7.92 -5.85 -10.32
N LEU A 33 -8.74 -4.81 -10.55
CA LEU A 33 -8.83 -4.12 -11.83
C LEU A 33 -7.51 -3.46 -12.26
N ILE A 34 -6.72 -2.96 -11.31
CA ILE A 34 -5.43 -2.32 -11.60
C ILE A 34 -4.25 -3.30 -11.49
N GLY A 35 -4.52 -4.60 -11.32
CA GLY A 35 -3.55 -5.68 -11.45
C GLY A 35 -2.88 -6.14 -10.15
N PHE A 36 -3.35 -5.71 -8.99
CA PHE A 36 -2.86 -6.22 -7.70
C PHE A 36 -3.48 -7.58 -7.39
N THR A 37 -2.72 -8.39 -6.67
CA THR A 37 -3.14 -9.67 -6.11
C THR A 37 -3.04 -9.63 -4.60
N LYS A 38 -4.03 -10.19 -3.90
CA LYS A 38 -3.96 -10.39 -2.45
C LYS A 38 -2.92 -11.45 -2.12
N ILE A 39 -1.89 -11.07 -1.36
CA ILE A 39 -0.76 -11.95 -1.03
C ILE A 39 -0.70 -12.36 0.45
N ALA A 40 -1.34 -11.61 1.34
CA ALA A 40 -1.38 -11.97 2.76
C ALA A 40 -2.62 -11.41 3.47
N ARG A 41 -2.92 -12.00 4.64
CA ARG A 41 -3.92 -11.50 5.58
C ARG A 41 -3.27 -11.37 6.94
N HIS A 42 -3.55 -10.27 7.63
CA HIS A 42 -3.04 -10.05 8.96
C HIS A 42 -3.61 -11.10 9.95
N ARG A 43 -2.79 -11.54 10.92
CA ARG A 43 -3.12 -12.71 11.78
C ARG A 43 -4.33 -12.50 12.69
N THR A 44 -4.54 -11.27 13.16
CA THR A 44 -5.58 -10.94 14.15
C THR A 44 -6.53 -9.84 13.68
N LYS A 45 -5.99 -8.77 13.10
CA LYS A 45 -6.76 -7.68 12.49
C LYS A 45 -7.37 -8.06 11.15
N ASP A 46 -8.47 -7.39 10.80
CA ASP A 46 -9.13 -7.55 9.51
C ASP A 46 -8.46 -6.69 8.42
N VAL A 47 -7.20 -7.01 8.13
CA VAL A 47 -6.34 -6.27 7.18
C VAL A 47 -5.76 -7.26 6.18
N GLU A 48 -5.64 -6.83 4.92
CA GLU A 48 -5.18 -7.64 3.80
C GLU A 48 -4.06 -6.90 3.05
N LEU A 49 -3.05 -7.65 2.61
CA LEU A 49 -1.91 -7.11 1.86
C LEU A 49 -2.06 -7.46 0.38
N TRP A 50 -1.91 -6.45 -0.47
CA TRP A 50 -2.05 -6.52 -1.92
C TRP A 50 -0.74 -6.11 -2.59
N ARG A 51 -0.33 -6.83 -3.65
CA ARG A 51 0.90 -6.62 -4.44
C ARG A 51 0.63 -6.78 -5.93
#